data_AF-T1CCV2-F1
#
_entry.id   AF-T1CCV2-F1
#
_cell.length_a   1.000
_cell.length_b   1.000
_cell.length_c   1.000
_cell.angle_alpha   90.00
_cell.angle_beta   90.00
_cell.angle_gamma   90.00
#
_symmetry.space_group_name_H-M   'P 1'
#
loop_
_entity.id
_entity.type
_entity.pdbx_description
1 polymer ?
#
loop_
_entity_poly.entity_id
_entity_poly.type
_entity_poly.pdbx_seq_one_letter_code
_entity_poly.pdbx_strand_id
1 'polypeptide(L)'
;MNLMHRHREWSVLGLLAGLIVLAAPITAYAREYNVTTLGTATTTGYAINAGGQVTGDWLTAEDVDRAFLVTPEGGVTDLGTLGGATSTGYAINARGQVTGESVTADGATHAFLYRDGKIRDLNAMLDRRTAAHVML
;
A
#
# COMPACT_ATOMS: atom_id res chain seq x y z
N MET A 1 -78.15 45.77 8.39
CA MET A 1 -77.18 46.39 9.31
C MET A 1 -76.31 45.31 9.95
N ASN A 2 -75.00 45.54 9.91
CA ASN A 2 -73.89 45.02 10.73
C ASN A 2 -73.62 43.51 10.94
N LEU A 3 -72.37 43.21 10.56
CA LEU A 3 -71.44 42.12 10.87
C LEU A 3 -71.65 41.36 12.19
N MET A 4 -71.42 40.05 12.12
CA MET A 4 -70.50 39.40 13.07
C MET A 4 -69.79 38.23 12.39
N HIS A 5 -68.51 38.44 12.07
CA HIS A 5 -67.60 37.45 11.51
C HIS A 5 -67.43 36.26 12.46
N ARG A 6 -67.48 35.04 11.93
CA ARG A 6 -66.98 33.84 12.62
C ARG A 6 -66.08 33.09 11.64
N HIS A 7 -64.77 33.26 11.78
CA HIS A 7 -63.77 32.54 11.00
C HIS A 7 -63.78 31.06 11.42
N ARG A 8 -63.91 30.15 10.44
CA ARG A 8 -63.65 28.72 10.59
C ARG A 8 -62.52 28.35 9.63
N GLU A 9 -61.39 28.02 10.21
CA GLU A 9 -60.15 27.58 9.59
C GLU A 9 -60.36 26.22 8.91
N TRP A 10 -60.15 26.13 7.59
CA TRP A 10 -59.90 24.88 6.89
C TRP A 10 -58.69 25.07 5.98
N SER A 11 -57.60 24.47 6.43
CA SER A 11 -56.24 24.54 5.92
C SER A 11 -56.13 23.99 4.51
N VAL A 12 -55.28 24.62 3.71
CA VAL A 12 -54.93 24.23 2.34
C VAL A 12 -54.28 22.83 2.35
N LEU A 13 -55.09 21.79 2.13
CA LEU A 13 -54.63 20.42 1.90
C LEU A 13 -54.81 20.07 0.42
N GLY A 14 -53.89 20.57 -0.41
CA GLY A 14 -53.68 20.11 -1.78
C GLY A 14 -52.42 19.24 -1.83
N LEU A 15 -52.61 17.92 -1.81
CA LEU A 15 -51.54 16.90 -1.91
C LEU A 15 -50.80 17.00 -3.25
N LEU A 16 -49.55 17.46 -3.23
CA LEU A 16 -48.55 17.09 -4.24
C LEU A 16 -47.68 15.99 -3.64
N ALA A 17 -47.80 14.77 -4.17
CA ALA A 17 -46.93 13.66 -3.81
C ALA A 17 -45.51 13.94 -4.31
N GLY A 18 -44.69 14.57 -3.47
CA GLY A 18 -43.26 14.73 -3.69
C GLY A 18 -42.55 13.39 -3.52
N LEU A 19 -42.03 12.85 -4.61
CA LEU A 19 -41.11 11.72 -4.61
C LEU A 19 -39.86 12.11 -3.79
N ILE A 20 -39.73 11.58 -2.57
CA ILE A 20 -38.49 11.70 -1.79
C ILE A 20 -37.52 10.65 -2.35
N VAL A 21 -36.63 11.06 -3.25
CA VAL A 21 -35.41 10.30 -3.52
C VAL A 21 -34.48 10.56 -2.33
N LEU A 22 -34.38 9.60 -1.41
CA LEU A 22 -33.34 9.59 -0.39
C LEU A 22 -32.00 9.38 -1.10
N ALA A 23 -31.33 10.47 -1.46
CA ALA A 23 -29.90 10.43 -1.73
C ALA A 23 -29.19 10.18 -0.38
N ALA A 24 -28.99 8.91 -0.02
CA ALA A 24 -28.03 8.58 1.01
C ALA A 24 -26.67 9.10 0.53
N PRO A 25 -25.93 9.89 1.32
CA PRO A 25 -24.58 10.25 0.94
C PRO A 25 -23.80 8.95 0.76
N ILE A 26 -23.32 8.68 -0.45
CA ILE A 26 -22.24 7.72 -0.64
C ILE A 26 -21.02 8.41 -0.02
N THR A 27 -20.83 8.21 1.28
CA THR A 27 -19.57 8.59 1.91
C THR A 27 -18.51 7.73 1.26
N ALA A 28 -17.76 8.30 0.33
CA ALA A 28 -16.57 7.66 -0.22
C ALA A 28 -15.57 7.53 0.93
N TYR A 29 -15.45 6.32 1.49
CA TYR A 29 -14.34 6.00 2.39
C TYR A 29 -13.07 5.91 1.54
N ALA A 30 -12.35 7.03 1.40
CA ALA A 30 -10.96 6.97 0.99
C ALA A 30 -10.19 6.32 2.15
N ARG A 31 -9.46 5.24 1.88
CA ARG A 31 -8.57 4.66 2.88
C ARG A 31 -7.38 5.61 3.01
N GLU A 32 -7.34 6.36 4.10
CA GLU A 32 -6.19 7.20 4.44
C GLU A 32 -5.04 6.30 4.87
N TYR A 33 -3.91 6.42 4.19
CA TYR A 33 -2.68 5.71 4.53
C TYR A 33 -1.71 6.72 5.13
N ASN A 34 -1.34 6.52 6.40
CA ASN A 34 -0.28 7.29 7.02
C ASN A 34 1.07 6.72 6.58
N VAL A 35 1.92 7.59 6.01
CA VAL A 35 3.31 7.25 5.70
C VAL A 35 4.18 7.80 6.84
N THR A 36 4.76 6.91 7.64
CA THR A 36 5.77 7.27 8.65
C THR A 36 7.10 7.48 7.96
N THR A 37 7.70 8.67 8.10
CA THR A 37 9.03 8.98 7.56
C THR A 37 10.12 8.35 8.43
N LEU A 38 11.14 7.78 7.79
CA LEU A 38 12.11 6.88 8.44
C LEU A 38 13.42 7.51 8.92
N GLY A 39 13.44 8.83 9.06
CA GLY A 39 14.63 9.59 9.46
C GLY A 39 15.07 10.56 8.37
N THR A 40 16.21 11.20 8.60
CA THR A 40 16.75 12.34 7.82
C THR A 40 17.24 12.00 6.42
N ALA A 41 17.09 10.76 5.97
CA ALA A 41 17.63 10.28 4.72
C ALA A 41 16.52 10.09 3.68
N THR A 42 16.84 10.42 2.43
CA THR A 42 15.91 10.34 1.30
C THR A 42 15.27 8.95 1.25
N THR A 43 13.95 8.89 1.34
CA THR A 43 13.18 7.64 1.31
C THR A 43 12.28 7.67 0.08
N THR A 44 12.32 6.62 -0.75
CA THR A 44 11.48 6.51 -1.95
C THR A 44 10.58 5.28 -1.82
N GLY A 45 9.26 5.48 -1.83
CA GLY A 45 8.30 4.37 -1.92
C GLY A 45 8.02 3.99 -3.38
N TYR A 46 8.14 2.71 -3.72
CA TYR A 46 7.89 2.21 -5.08
C TYR A 46 6.55 1.50 -5.24
N ALA A 47 6.08 0.81 -4.20
CA ALA A 47 4.82 0.07 -4.29
C ALA A 47 4.10 -0.04 -2.94
N ILE A 48 2.77 -0.14 -3.01
CA ILE A 48 1.86 -0.32 -1.87
C ILE A 48 0.89 -1.46 -2.17
N ASN A 49 0.58 -2.30 -1.17
CA ASN A 49 -0.44 -3.35 -1.31
C ASN A 49 -1.79 -2.95 -0.69
N ALA A 50 -2.83 -3.76 -0.92
CA ALA A 50 -4.17 -3.54 -0.36
C ALA A 50 -4.22 -3.60 1.18
N GLY A 51 -3.19 -4.13 1.84
CA GLY A 51 -3.04 -4.07 3.30
C GLY A 51 -2.61 -2.68 3.79
N GLY A 52 -2.05 -1.85 2.89
CA GLY A 52 -1.43 -0.57 3.21
C GLY A 52 0.06 -0.66 3.51
N GLN A 53 0.68 -1.80 3.23
CA GLN A 53 2.12 -1.95 3.39
C GLN A 53 2.84 -1.36 2.19
N VAL A 54 3.93 -0.63 2.44
CA VAL A 54 4.72 0.06 1.42
C VAL A 54 6.12 -0.55 1.36
N THR A 55 6.61 -0.80 0.14
CA THR A 55 8.02 -1.14 -0.13
C THR A 55 8.70 -0.01 -0.88
N GLY A 56 10.01 0.09 -0.68
CA GLY A 56 10.82 1.16 -1.22
C GLY A 56 12.31 0.90 -1.04
N ASP A 57 13.09 1.96 -1.18
CA ASP A 57 14.41 2.08 -0.58
C ASP A 57 14.50 3.32 0.32
N TRP A 58 15.41 3.23 1.28
CA TRP A 58 15.91 4.41 1.99
C TRP A 58 17.41 4.51 1.77
N LEU A 59 17.87 5.75 1.63
CA LEU A 59 19.27 6.08 1.76
C LEU A 59 19.66 5.90 3.24
N THR A 60 20.73 5.19 3.55
CA THR A 60 21.25 5.11 4.92
C THR A 60 22.16 6.29 5.23
N ALA A 61 22.60 6.44 6.49
CA ALA A 61 23.59 7.44 6.89
C ALA A 61 24.96 7.28 6.19
N GLU A 62 25.17 6.15 5.49
CA GLU A 62 26.39 5.82 4.74
C GLU A 62 26.20 5.99 3.22
N ASP A 63 25.12 6.67 2.78
CA ASP A 63 24.73 6.83 1.36
C ASP A 63 24.48 5.49 0.62
N VAL A 64 24.04 4.47 1.36
CA VAL A 64 23.71 3.14 0.80
C VAL A 64 22.20 2.93 0.81
N ASP A 65 21.62 2.58 -0.34
CA ASP A 65 20.20 2.27 -0.48
C ASP A 65 19.83 0.89 0.09
N ARG A 66 18.78 0.84 0.90
CA ARG A 66 18.31 -0.39 1.55
C ARG A 66 16.81 -0.59 1.34
N ALA A 67 16.45 -1.78 0.89
CA ALA A 67 15.05 -2.13 0.67
C ALA A 67 14.29 -2.24 1.99
N PHE A 68 13.06 -1.75 1.99
CA PHE A 68 12.23 -1.74 3.19
C PHE A 68 10.83 -2.28 3.02
N LEU A 69 10.20 -2.61 4.15
CA LEU A 69 8.76 -2.79 4.28
C LEU A 69 8.22 -1.98 5.46
N VAL A 70 7.32 -1.05 5.17
CA VAL A 70 6.58 -0.25 6.15
C VAL A 70 5.17 -0.82 6.28
N THR A 71 4.67 -0.90 7.50
CA THR A 71 3.30 -1.28 7.85
C THR A 71 2.43 -0.04 8.09
N PRO A 72 1.10 -0.12 7.93
CA PRO A 72 0.18 0.99 8.24
C PRO A 72 0.31 1.51 9.67
N GLU A 73 0.71 0.65 10.60
CA GLU A 73 0.93 0.97 12.00
C GLU A 73 2.26 1.71 12.26
N GLY A 74 3.04 1.98 11.20
CA GLY A 74 4.33 2.68 11.25
C GLY A 74 5.52 1.79 11.57
N GLY A 75 5.32 0.47 11.69
CA GLY A 75 6.41 -0.49 11.88
C GLY A 75 7.22 -0.67 10.61
N VAL A 76 8.56 -0.63 10.73
CA VAL A 76 9.47 -0.68 9.58
C VAL A 76 10.44 -1.84 9.70
N THR A 77 10.62 -2.54 8.58
CA THR A 77 11.52 -3.68 8.45
C THR A 77 12.55 -3.41 7.36
N ASP A 78 13.84 -3.48 7.69
CA ASP A 78 14.93 -3.61 6.70
C ASP A 78 14.86 -5.02 6.12
N LEU A 79 14.78 -5.13 4.79
CA LEU A 79 14.65 -6.43 4.12
C LEU A 79 15.98 -7.17 4.02
N GLY A 80 17.11 -6.48 4.17
CA GLY A 80 18.44 -7.06 4.01
C GLY A 80 19.01 -6.91 2.59
N THR A 81 20.17 -7.53 2.39
CA THR A 81 20.85 -7.68 1.09
C THR A 81 21.35 -9.10 0.88
N LEU A 82 21.65 -9.47 -0.38
CA LEU A 82 22.18 -10.79 -0.76
C LEU A 82 23.67 -10.94 -0.43
N GLY A 83 24.18 -10.13 0.50
CA GLY A 83 25.57 -10.10 0.93
C GLY A 83 26.34 -8.85 0.49
N GLY A 84 25.79 -8.04 -0.42
CA GLY A 84 26.34 -6.76 -0.83
C GLY A 84 25.81 -5.58 -0.01
N ALA A 85 26.13 -4.37 -0.46
CA ALA A 85 25.78 -3.12 0.24
C ALA A 85 24.30 -2.72 0.07
N THR A 86 23.78 -2.79 -1.16
CA THR A 86 22.50 -2.18 -1.53
C THR A 86 21.39 -3.18 -1.87
N SER A 87 20.16 -2.74 -1.63
CA SER A 87 18.93 -3.39 -2.12
C SER A 87 17.83 -2.36 -2.36
N THR A 88 16.95 -2.65 -3.32
CA THR A 88 15.74 -1.85 -3.59
C THR A 88 14.54 -2.77 -3.76
N GLY A 89 13.44 -2.48 -3.06
CA GLY A 89 12.18 -3.23 -3.15
C GLY A 89 11.19 -2.57 -4.11
N TYR A 90 10.98 -3.16 -5.29
CA TYR A 90 10.18 -2.56 -6.37
C TYR A 90 8.69 -2.93 -6.34
N ALA A 91 8.33 -4.11 -5.85
CA ALA A 91 6.95 -4.58 -5.89
C ALA A 91 6.59 -5.36 -4.64
N ILE A 92 5.31 -5.26 -4.26
CA ILE A 92 4.75 -5.95 -3.10
C ILE A 92 3.39 -6.56 -3.45
N ASN A 93 3.13 -7.79 -3.00
CA ASN A 93 1.83 -8.44 -3.16
C ASN A 93 0.95 -8.36 -1.91
N ALA A 94 -0.30 -8.82 -2.01
CA ALA A 94 -1.27 -8.80 -0.91
C ALA A 94 -0.88 -9.64 0.33
N ARG A 95 0.14 -10.52 0.22
CA ARG A 95 0.68 -11.30 1.33
C ARG A 95 1.88 -10.64 2.00
N GLY A 96 2.22 -9.40 1.60
CA GLY A 96 3.40 -8.68 2.12
C GLY A 96 4.73 -9.23 1.61
N GLN A 97 4.72 -9.99 0.52
CA GLN A 97 5.95 -10.48 -0.11
C GLN A 97 6.48 -9.39 -1.04
N VAL A 98 7.78 -9.11 -0.96
CA VAL A 98 8.43 -8.05 -1.73
C VAL A 98 9.38 -8.67 -2.74
N THR A 99 9.40 -8.15 -3.95
CA THR A 99 10.43 -8.45 -4.96
C THR A 99 11.18 -7.19 -5.34
N GLY A 100 12.44 -7.35 -5.70
CA GLY A 100 13.32 -6.25 -6.03
C GLY A 100 14.67 -6.74 -6.49
N GLU A 101 15.67 -5.88 -6.37
CA GLU A 101 17.07 -6.21 -6.65
C GLU A 101 17.96 -6.02 -5.42
N SER A 102 19.02 -6.81 -5.34
CA SER A 102 20.02 -6.67 -4.30
C SER A 102 21.39 -7.06 -4.82
N VAL A 103 22.39 -6.32 -4.37
CA VAL A 103 23.79 -6.66 -4.61
C VAL A 103 24.18 -7.86 -3.76
N THR A 104 24.80 -8.84 -4.40
CA THR A 104 25.37 -10.05 -3.82
C THR A 104 26.76 -9.78 -3.23
N ALA A 105 27.29 -10.75 -2.46
CA ALA A 105 28.63 -10.62 -1.87
C ALA A 105 29.77 -10.48 -2.91
N ASP A 106 29.58 -10.96 -4.14
CA ASP A 106 30.53 -10.84 -5.25
C ASP A 106 30.28 -9.61 -6.13
N GLY A 107 29.32 -8.75 -5.75
CA GLY A 107 29.05 -7.48 -6.43
C GLY A 107 28.07 -7.56 -7.61
N ALA A 108 27.52 -8.74 -7.90
CA ALA A 108 26.46 -8.89 -8.90
C ALA A 108 25.11 -8.35 -8.39
N THR A 109 24.27 -7.84 -9.30
CA THR A 109 22.89 -7.45 -8.97
C THR A 109 21.95 -8.60 -9.30
N HIS A 110 21.31 -9.19 -8.29
CA HIS A 110 20.37 -10.30 -8.45
C HIS A 110 18.96 -9.90 -8.06
N ALA A 111 17.97 -10.52 -8.71
CA ALA A 111 16.58 -10.40 -8.30
C ALA A 111 16.38 -11.14 -6.98
N PHE A 112 15.62 -10.54 -6.05
CA PHE A 112 15.28 -11.19 -4.78
C PHE A 112 13.77 -11.35 -4.59
N LEU A 113 13.40 -12.32 -3.75
CA LEU A 113 12.09 -12.45 -3.11
C LEU A 113 12.26 -12.38 -1.59
N TYR A 114 11.64 -11.38 -0.96
CA TYR A 114 11.49 -11.30 0.48
C TYR A 114 10.21 -12.02 0.89
N ARG A 115 10.37 -13.01 1.77
CA ARG A 115 9.26 -13.78 2.34
C ARG A 115 9.71 -14.41 3.66
N ASP A 116 8.80 -14.46 4.63
CA ASP A 116 9.03 -15.12 5.92
C ASP A 116 10.26 -14.53 6.65
N GLY A 117 10.44 -13.20 6.57
CA GLY A 117 11.53 -12.49 7.26
C GLY A 117 12.90 -12.52 6.57
N LYS A 118 12.99 -13.05 5.35
CA LYS A 118 14.28 -13.21 4.64
C LYS A 118 14.17 -12.95 3.16
N ILE A 119 15.19 -12.33 2.58
CA ILE A 119 15.37 -12.31 1.13
C ILE A 119 15.95 -13.63 0.63
N ARG A 120 15.59 -13.98 -0.59
CA ARG A 120 16.06 -15.17 -1.31
C ARG A 120 16.47 -14.75 -2.71
N ASP A 121 17.62 -15.22 -3.14
CA ASP A 121 18.12 -15.02 -4.49
C ASP A 121 17.28 -15.79 -5.50
N LEU A 122 16.58 -15.08 -6.39
CA LEU A 122 15.76 -15.68 -7.44
C LEU A 122 16.62 -16.21 -8.60
N ASN A 123 17.77 -15.59 -8.88
CA ASN A 123 18.70 -16.07 -9.90
C ASN A 123 19.23 -17.46 -9.51
N ALA A 124 19.68 -17.63 -8.26
CA ALA A 124 20.14 -18.92 -7.75
C ALA A 124 19.02 -20.00 -7.75
N MET A 125 17.75 -19.60 -7.66
CA MET A 125 16.61 -20.53 -7.77
C MET A 125 16.34 -20.97 -9.21
N LEU A 126 16.65 -20.14 -10.20
CA LEU A 126 16.55 -20.49 -11.62
C LEU A 126 17.66 -21.46 -12.00
N ASP A 127 18.90 -21.21 -11.57
CA ASP A 127 20.05 -22.05 -11.89
C ASP A 127 19.94 -23.46 -11.29
N ARG A 128 19.37 -23.59 -10.08
CA ARG A 128 19.09 -24.91 -9.49
C ARG A 128 18.00 -25.68 -10.24
N ARG A 129 17.06 -24.99 -10.88
CA ARG A 129 15.98 -25.63 -11.65
C ARG A 129 16.42 -26.01 -13.06
N THR A 130 17.32 -25.26 -13.68
CA THR A 130 17.93 -25.61 -14.96
C THR A 130 18.97 -26.72 -14.80
N ALA A 131 19.75 -26.74 -13.70
CA ALA A 131 20.67 -27.84 -13.38
C ALA A 131 19.93 -29.18 -13.16
N ALA A 132 18.72 -29.15 -12.60
CA ALA A 132 17.87 -30.34 -12.47
C ALA A 132 17.23 -30.80 -13.80
N HIS A 133 17.25 -29.97 -14.84
CA HIS A 133 16.63 -30.27 -16.14
C HIS A 133 17.62 -30.87 -17.16
N VAL A 134 18.94 -30.74 -16.94
CA VAL A 134 19.98 -31.26 -17.85
C VAL A 134 20.58 -32.59 -17.36
N MET A 135 20.22 -33.06 -16.17
CA MET A 135 20.60 -34.37 -15.65
C MET A 135 19.51 -35.42 -15.96
N LEU A 136 19.39 -35.82 -17.22
CA LEU A 136 18.71 -37.06 -17.67
C LEU A 136 19.45 -37.65 -18.88
#